data_AF-A0A6B2LER8-F1
#
_entry.id   AF-A0A6B2LER8-F1
#
_cell.length_a   1.000
_cell.length_b   1.000
_cell.length_c   1.000
_cell.angle_alpha   90.00
_cell.angle_beta   90.00
_cell.angle_gamma   90.00
#
_symmetry.space_group_name_H-M   'P 1'
#
loop_
_entity.id
_entity.type
_entity.pdbx_description
1 polymer ?
#
loop_
_entity_poly.entity_id
_entity_poly.type
_entity_poly.pdbx_seq_one_letter_code
_entity_poly.pdbx_strand_id
1 'polypeptide(L)'
;MIQICGYLLEGTHFVTSLHFTNQSFVESTNILLNTLIQNNPKVHSLSFEKVSDLNTKLLFSTLELNTSIVNLHFIETPISKEFIADLSFVLRNNTTLTSLSLNKGSIEDKEILKLSQALHKNTTLRNLRLCENEIKDKGALILEKLFLKNSTVTHISLPGNNTVANKTIIGRILLLVTKNREFDELCSYTKIWPQSHKQLSQSTRKFVEEIVLVLKNFYLPKDLQILIIIFCLHIHHTQQLTTQKLEINNKYGETFMHIPD
;
A
#
# COMPACT_ATOMS: atom_id res chain seq x y z
N MET A 1 -22.76 -20.38 15.50
CA MET A 1 -23.04 -21.17 14.27
C MET A 1 -24.44 -20.94 13.65
N ILE A 2 -25.37 -20.13 14.18
CA ILE A 2 -26.66 -19.83 13.49
C ILE A 2 -27.02 -18.33 13.42
N GLN A 3 -26.51 -17.47 14.31
CA GLN A 3 -26.79 -16.03 14.24
C GLN A 3 -26.12 -15.27 13.08
N ILE A 4 -25.06 -15.84 12.50
CA ILE A 4 -24.30 -15.22 11.40
C ILE A 4 -24.91 -15.60 10.04
N CYS A 5 -25.48 -16.79 9.86
CA CYS A 5 -25.91 -17.26 8.55
C CYS A 5 -27.30 -16.76 8.10
N GLY A 6 -28.20 -16.39 9.03
CA GLY A 6 -29.56 -15.91 8.70
C GLY A 6 -29.64 -14.42 8.36
N TYR A 7 -28.83 -13.57 9.01
CA TYR A 7 -28.82 -12.13 8.75
C TYR A 7 -27.95 -11.73 7.55
N LEU A 8 -26.96 -12.56 7.16
CA LEU A 8 -25.93 -12.18 6.19
C LEU A 8 -26.41 -12.09 4.72
N LEU A 9 -27.46 -12.81 4.34
CA LEU A 9 -27.88 -12.93 2.94
C LEU A 9 -29.09 -12.04 2.55
N GLU A 10 -29.93 -11.62 3.50
CA GLU A 10 -31.07 -10.72 3.22
C GLU A 10 -31.05 -9.39 4.01
N GLY A 11 -30.20 -9.25 5.04
CA GLY A 11 -30.21 -8.10 5.96
C GLY A 11 -28.98 -7.17 5.94
N THR A 12 -27.96 -7.42 5.11
CA THR A 12 -26.63 -6.78 5.22
C THR A 12 -26.42 -5.53 4.38
N HIS A 13 -27.47 -4.75 4.12
CA HIS A 13 -27.33 -3.49 3.39
C HIS A 13 -26.47 -2.43 4.11
N PHE A 14 -26.05 -2.65 5.36
CA PHE A 14 -25.26 -1.71 6.16
C PHE A 14 -23.90 -2.25 6.64
N VAL A 15 -23.61 -3.55 6.44
CA VAL A 15 -22.35 -4.12 6.93
C VAL A 15 -21.22 -3.71 6.00
N THR A 16 -20.27 -2.96 6.54
CA THR A 16 -19.12 -2.44 5.80
C THR A 16 -17.79 -3.07 6.22
N SER A 17 -17.75 -3.70 7.39
CA SER A 17 -16.55 -4.28 7.98
C SER A 17 -16.87 -5.61 8.65
N LEU A 18 -16.01 -6.61 8.45
CA LEU A 18 -16.10 -7.91 9.11
C LEU A 18 -14.87 -8.13 9.97
N HIS A 19 -15.08 -8.54 11.22
CA HIS A 19 -14.02 -8.82 12.17
C HIS A 19 -14.20 -10.24 12.73
N PHE A 20 -13.14 -11.03 12.67
CA PHE A 20 -13.12 -12.43 13.09
C PHE A 20 -12.03 -12.60 14.16
N THR A 21 -12.43 -12.91 15.39
CA THR A 21 -11.50 -13.06 16.53
C THR A 21 -11.60 -14.46 17.12
N ASN A 22 -10.46 -15.14 17.30
CA ASN A 22 -10.38 -16.47 17.92
C ASN A 22 -11.38 -17.48 17.29
N GLN A 23 -11.65 -17.35 15.99
CA GLN A 23 -12.58 -18.23 15.29
C GLN A 23 -11.80 -19.38 14.65
N SER A 24 -12.32 -20.60 14.78
CA SER A 24 -11.92 -21.70 13.92
C SER A 24 -12.64 -21.57 12.58
N PHE A 25 -11.86 -21.53 11.51
CA PHE A 25 -12.33 -21.51 10.14
C PHE A 25 -12.43 -22.93 9.57
N VAL A 26 -13.51 -23.65 9.93
CA VAL A 26 -13.88 -24.88 9.22
C VAL A 26 -14.22 -24.58 7.75
N GLU A 27 -14.12 -25.58 6.87
CA GLU A 27 -14.29 -25.42 5.42
C GLU A 27 -15.56 -24.65 5.02
N SER A 28 -16.70 -24.95 5.66
CA SER A 28 -17.98 -24.28 5.39
C SER A 28 -17.96 -22.78 5.72
N THR A 29 -17.25 -22.37 6.77
CA THR A 29 -17.10 -20.94 7.13
C THR A 29 -16.20 -20.20 6.16
N ASN A 30 -15.16 -20.85 5.62
CA ASN A 30 -14.34 -20.28 4.56
C ASN A 30 -15.16 -20.06 3.29
N ILE A 31 -15.96 -21.05 2.87
CA ILE A 31 -16.82 -20.92 1.68
C ILE A 31 -17.81 -19.76 1.87
N LEU A 32 -18.49 -19.70 3.02
CA LEU A 32 -19.45 -18.64 3.30
C LEU A 32 -18.81 -17.25 3.28
N LEU A 33 -17.64 -17.09 3.90
CA LEU A 33 -16.89 -15.83 3.87
C LEU A 33 -16.58 -15.40 2.44
N ASN A 34 -16.11 -16.32 1.60
CA ASN A 34 -15.77 -16.01 0.21
C ASN A 34 -17.01 -15.63 -0.61
N THR A 35 -18.10 -16.38 -0.48
CA THR A 35 -19.38 -16.03 -1.13
C THR A 35 -19.84 -14.64 -0.71
N LEU A 36 -19.69 -14.28 0.56
CA LEU A 36 -20.05 -12.94 1.03
C LEU A 36 -19.17 -11.85 0.42
N ILE A 37 -17.84 -12.04 0.41
CA ILE A 37 -16.89 -11.08 -0.17
C ILE A 37 -17.20 -10.84 -1.66
N GLN A 38 -17.58 -11.89 -2.39
CA GLN A 38 -17.91 -11.79 -3.81
C GLN A 38 -19.24 -11.07 -4.08
N ASN A 39 -20.24 -11.28 -3.22
CA ASN A 39 -21.61 -10.81 -3.46
C ASN A 39 -21.97 -9.52 -2.70
N ASN A 40 -21.10 -9.01 -1.83
CA ASN A 40 -21.38 -7.81 -1.05
C ASN A 40 -20.39 -6.66 -1.34
N PRO A 41 -20.73 -5.74 -2.26
CA PRO A 41 -19.84 -4.63 -2.62
C PRO A 41 -19.72 -3.56 -1.52
N LYS A 42 -20.55 -3.61 -0.47
CA LYS A 42 -20.49 -2.64 0.65
C LYS A 42 -19.43 -3.00 1.68
N VAL A 43 -19.06 -4.28 1.77
CA VAL A 43 -17.97 -4.69 2.65
C VAL A 43 -16.68 -4.22 2.02
N HIS A 44 -15.94 -3.41 2.78
CA HIS A 44 -14.67 -2.82 2.37
C HIS A 44 -13.53 -3.07 3.36
N SER A 45 -13.81 -3.78 4.46
CA SER A 45 -12.81 -4.09 5.49
C SER A 45 -12.96 -5.52 6.01
N LEU A 46 -11.86 -6.26 6.02
CA LEU A 46 -11.74 -7.58 6.64
C LEU A 46 -10.64 -7.55 7.69
N SER A 47 -10.95 -8.08 8.88
CA SER A 47 -9.99 -8.20 9.97
C SER A 47 -10.05 -9.60 10.57
N PHE A 48 -8.89 -10.21 10.72
CA PHE A 48 -8.68 -11.52 11.34
C PHE A 48 -7.74 -11.35 12.51
N GLU A 49 -8.17 -11.76 13.69
CA GLU A 49 -7.39 -11.71 14.92
C GLU A 49 -7.28 -13.11 15.53
N LYS A 50 -6.04 -13.58 15.75
CA LYS A 50 -5.77 -14.90 16.33
C LYS A 50 -6.45 -16.05 15.59
N VAL A 51 -6.42 -15.99 14.26
CA VAL A 51 -6.95 -17.04 13.39
C VAL A 51 -5.78 -17.83 12.82
N SER A 52 -5.74 -19.15 13.04
CA SER A 52 -4.64 -20.03 12.61
C SER A 52 -5.00 -21.03 11.51
N ASP A 53 -6.29 -21.30 11.31
CA ASP A 53 -6.82 -22.34 10.41
C ASP A 53 -7.57 -21.76 9.20
N LEU A 54 -7.37 -20.48 8.90
CA LEU A 54 -7.95 -19.82 7.73
C LEU A 54 -7.45 -20.45 6.44
N ASN A 55 -8.36 -20.76 5.50
CA ASN A 55 -7.98 -21.15 4.15
C ASN A 55 -7.56 -19.90 3.35
N THR A 56 -6.30 -19.52 3.52
CA THR A 56 -5.72 -18.31 2.92
C THR A 56 -5.75 -18.35 1.41
N LYS A 57 -5.52 -19.52 0.81
CA LYS A 57 -5.53 -19.69 -0.64
C LYS A 57 -6.89 -19.32 -1.24
N LEU A 58 -7.98 -19.84 -0.65
CA LEU A 58 -9.32 -19.52 -1.12
C LEU A 58 -9.64 -18.03 -0.92
N LEU A 59 -9.36 -17.50 0.28
CA LEU A 59 -9.56 -16.07 0.57
C LEU A 59 -8.82 -15.17 -0.42
N PHE A 60 -7.53 -15.43 -0.64
CA PHE A 60 -6.69 -14.62 -1.51
C PHE A 60 -7.09 -14.73 -2.98
N SER A 61 -7.48 -15.92 -3.46
CA SER A 61 -8.03 -16.06 -4.82
C SER A 61 -9.30 -15.22 -5.03
N THR A 62 -10.15 -15.11 -4.00
CA THR A 62 -11.34 -14.25 -4.04
C THR A 62 -10.97 -12.78 -4.03
N LEU A 63 -9.99 -12.40 -3.21
CA LEU A 63 -9.55 -11.00 -3.07
C LEU A 63 -8.80 -10.49 -4.31
N GLU A 64 -8.20 -11.36 -5.11
CA GLU A 64 -7.48 -10.96 -6.31
C GLU A 64 -8.34 -10.12 -7.26
N LEU A 65 -9.57 -10.58 -7.54
CA LEU A 65 -10.52 -9.92 -8.44
C LEU A 65 -11.54 -9.04 -7.70
N ASN A 66 -11.53 -9.06 -6.37
CA ASN A 66 -12.46 -8.26 -5.59
C ASN A 66 -12.12 -6.77 -5.73
N THR A 67 -13.16 -5.96 -5.92
CA THR A 67 -13.03 -4.50 -6.11
C THR A 67 -13.60 -3.67 -4.97
N SER A 68 -14.11 -4.31 -3.91
CA SER A 68 -14.76 -3.63 -2.78
C SER A 68 -13.88 -3.56 -1.54
N ILE A 69 -13.05 -4.57 -1.29
CA ILE A 69 -12.17 -4.64 -0.13
C ILE A 69 -11.00 -3.67 -0.30
N VAL A 70 -10.92 -2.76 0.66
CA VAL A 70 -9.92 -1.70 0.73
C VAL A 70 -8.94 -1.95 1.90
N ASN A 71 -9.43 -2.57 2.97
CA ASN A 71 -8.68 -2.86 4.19
C ASN A 71 -8.63 -4.36 4.46
N LEU A 72 -7.42 -4.90 4.65
CA LEU A 72 -7.19 -6.30 4.97
C LEU A 72 -6.22 -6.40 6.14
N HIS A 73 -6.69 -6.81 7.29
CA HIS A 73 -5.90 -6.86 8.52
C HIS A 73 -5.83 -8.28 9.07
N PHE A 74 -4.60 -8.73 9.33
CA PHE A 74 -4.27 -9.92 10.09
C PHE A 74 -3.47 -9.48 11.31
N ILE A 75 -3.97 -9.84 12.49
CA ILE A 75 -3.42 -9.43 13.79
C ILE A 75 -3.24 -10.68 14.63
N GLU A 76 -2.04 -10.96 15.11
CA GLU A 76 -1.78 -12.18 15.91
C GLU A 76 -2.15 -13.48 15.15
N THR A 77 -2.21 -13.41 13.82
CA THR A 77 -2.42 -14.56 12.93
C THR A 77 -1.05 -14.99 12.40
N PRO A 78 -0.65 -16.27 12.59
CA PRO A 78 0.61 -16.78 12.05
C PRO A 78 0.67 -16.65 10.53
N ILE A 79 1.76 -16.07 10.02
CA ILE A 79 1.98 -15.86 8.60
C ILE A 79 2.99 -16.89 8.10
N SER A 80 2.47 -17.97 7.52
CA SER A 80 3.30 -19.02 6.94
C SER A 80 3.95 -18.60 5.61
N LYS A 81 4.88 -19.42 5.12
CA LYS A 81 5.52 -19.23 3.82
C LYS A 81 4.53 -19.25 2.66
N GLU A 82 3.48 -20.06 2.78
CA GLU A 82 2.37 -20.21 1.82
C GLU A 82 1.46 -19.00 1.92
N PHE A 83 1.08 -18.58 3.14
CA PHE A 83 0.29 -17.37 3.38
C PHE A 83 0.91 -16.17 2.67
N ILE A 84 2.20 -15.91 2.89
CA ILE A 84 2.84 -14.73 2.31
C ILE A 84 2.96 -14.83 0.80
N ALA A 85 3.08 -16.05 0.24
CA ALA A 85 3.17 -16.26 -1.20
C ALA A 85 1.83 -15.92 -1.88
N ASP A 86 0.74 -16.44 -1.34
CA ASP A 86 -0.61 -16.16 -1.85
C ASP A 86 -0.97 -14.67 -1.68
N LEU A 87 -0.67 -14.07 -0.52
CA LEU A 87 -0.86 -12.63 -0.32
C LEU A 87 -0.02 -11.79 -1.28
N SER A 88 1.24 -12.19 -1.54
CA SER A 88 2.11 -11.50 -2.50
C SER A 88 1.55 -11.55 -3.92
N PHE A 89 0.86 -12.63 -4.29
CA PHE A 89 0.18 -12.73 -5.58
C PHE A 89 -1.00 -11.74 -5.65
N VAL A 90 -1.85 -11.70 -4.63
CA VAL A 90 -2.96 -10.73 -4.55
C VAL A 90 -2.46 -9.29 -4.61
N LEU A 91 -1.41 -8.95 -3.85
CA LEU A 91 -0.87 -7.60 -3.85
C LEU A 91 -0.33 -7.15 -5.21
N ARG A 92 0.12 -8.07 -6.08
CA ARG A 92 0.58 -7.70 -7.42
C ARG A 92 -0.56 -7.35 -8.36
N ASN A 93 -1.71 -7.99 -8.19
CA ASN A 93 -2.80 -7.97 -9.17
C ASN A 93 -4.00 -7.13 -8.71
N ASN A 94 -4.29 -7.13 -7.41
CA ASN A 94 -5.39 -6.37 -6.84
C ASN A 94 -5.08 -4.87 -6.86
N THR A 95 -6.07 -4.09 -7.30
CA THR A 95 -5.96 -2.63 -7.47
C THR A 95 -6.86 -1.84 -6.51
N THR A 96 -7.39 -2.47 -5.47
CA THR A 96 -8.34 -1.85 -4.53
C THR A 96 -7.86 -1.81 -3.10
N LEU A 97 -7.00 -2.75 -2.70
CA LEU A 97 -6.38 -2.76 -1.39
C LEU A 97 -5.50 -1.53 -1.20
N THR A 98 -5.81 -0.74 -0.18
CA THR A 98 -5.03 0.45 0.22
C THR A 98 -4.43 0.31 1.62
N SER A 99 -4.97 -0.57 2.46
CA SER A 99 -4.45 -0.83 3.81
C SER A 99 -4.24 -2.32 4.06
N LEU A 100 -3.03 -2.67 4.48
CA LEU A 100 -2.63 -4.00 4.89
C LEU A 100 -2.01 -3.96 6.29
N SER A 101 -2.48 -4.83 7.18
CA SER A 101 -1.87 -5.03 8.50
C SER A 101 -1.51 -6.49 8.66
N LEU A 102 -0.27 -6.78 9.04
CA LEU A 102 0.27 -8.11 9.31
C LEU A 102 0.98 -8.10 10.67
N ASN A 103 0.37 -7.43 11.65
CA ASN A 103 0.99 -7.21 12.95
C ASN A 103 1.02 -8.51 13.74
N LYS A 104 2.11 -8.74 14.50
CA LYS A 104 2.28 -9.94 15.34
C LYS A 104 2.06 -11.25 14.56
N GLY A 105 2.51 -11.29 13.31
CA GLY A 105 2.34 -12.45 12.42
C GLY A 105 3.55 -13.38 12.35
N SER A 106 4.58 -13.14 13.18
CA SER A 106 5.87 -13.84 13.13
C SER A 106 6.56 -13.76 11.76
N ILE A 107 6.43 -12.62 11.08
CA ILE A 107 7.13 -12.35 9.81
C ILE A 107 8.63 -12.18 10.08
N GLU A 108 9.47 -12.87 9.31
CA GLU A 108 10.93 -12.71 9.31
C GLU A 108 11.42 -12.05 8.01
N ASP A 109 12.74 -11.87 7.89
CA ASP A 109 13.40 -11.25 6.73
C ASP A 109 13.05 -11.92 5.38
N LYS A 110 12.82 -13.24 5.36
CA LYS A 110 12.51 -14.03 4.15
C LYS A 110 11.11 -13.76 3.61
N GLU A 111 10.11 -13.59 4.48
CA GLU A 111 8.75 -13.18 4.11
C GLU A 111 8.74 -11.74 3.58
N ILE A 112 9.55 -10.86 4.20
CA ILE A 112 9.70 -9.46 3.75
C ILE A 112 10.24 -9.35 2.33
N LEU A 113 11.15 -10.22 1.92
CA LEU A 113 11.62 -10.27 0.53
C LEU A 113 10.47 -10.49 -0.46
N LYS A 114 9.62 -11.49 -0.21
CA LYS A 114 8.47 -11.80 -1.07
C LYS A 114 7.48 -10.64 -1.12
N LEU A 115 7.15 -10.10 0.06
CA LEU A 115 6.25 -8.96 0.19
C LEU A 115 6.79 -7.75 -0.58
N SER A 116 8.09 -7.47 -0.47
CA SER A 116 8.77 -6.39 -1.19
C SER A 116 8.67 -6.55 -2.71
N GLN A 117 8.95 -7.75 -3.24
CA GLN A 117 8.82 -8.00 -4.67
C GLN A 117 7.39 -7.79 -5.19
N ALA A 118 6.37 -8.07 -4.38
CA ALA A 118 4.98 -7.77 -4.72
C ALA A 118 4.67 -6.27 -4.68
N LEU A 119 5.03 -5.61 -3.59
CA LEU A 119 4.79 -4.18 -3.38
C LEU A 119 5.56 -3.28 -4.36
N HIS A 120 6.66 -3.78 -4.93
CA HIS A 120 7.37 -3.08 -6.00
C HIS A 120 6.46 -2.78 -7.21
N LYS A 121 5.52 -3.69 -7.52
CA LYS A 121 4.56 -3.54 -8.62
C LYS A 121 3.21 -2.97 -8.19
N ASN A 122 2.88 -3.06 -6.89
CA ASN A 122 1.61 -2.58 -6.38
C ASN A 122 1.54 -1.04 -6.38
N THR A 123 0.51 -0.49 -7.01
CA THR A 123 0.31 0.97 -7.15
C THR A 123 -0.78 1.53 -6.23
N THR A 124 -1.37 0.70 -5.37
CA THR A 124 -2.62 1.03 -4.66
C THR A 124 -2.46 1.06 -3.15
N LEU A 125 -1.61 0.21 -2.59
CA LEU A 125 -1.34 0.14 -1.17
C LEU A 125 -0.73 1.45 -0.68
N ARG A 126 -1.36 2.04 0.34
CA ARG A 126 -0.93 3.28 1.02
C ARG A 126 -0.41 3.00 2.42
N ASN A 127 -1.04 2.08 3.13
CA ASN A 127 -0.77 1.79 4.54
C ASN A 127 -0.29 0.34 4.70
N LEU A 128 0.93 0.17 5.21
CA LEU A 128 1.52 -1.14 5.52
C LEU A 128 1.89 -1.21 7.00
N ARG A 129 1.28 -2.14 7.75
CA ARG A 129 1.60 -2.35 9.16
C ARG A 129 2.29 -3.69 9.39
N LEU A 130 3.48 -3.64 9.97
CA LEU A 130 4.35 -4.78 10.25
C LEU A 130 4.84 -4.78 11.70
N CYS A 131 4.11 -4.14 12.62
CA CYS A 131 4.50 -4.06 14.03
C CYS A 131 4.64 -5.46 14.65
N GLU A 132 5.57 -5.55 15.60
CA GLU A 132 5.73 -6.74 16.45
C GLU A 132 5.96 -8.03 15.63
N ASN A 133 6.72 -7.91 14.55
CA ASN A 133 7.26 -9.02 13.78
C ASN A 133 8.76 -9.18 14.04
N GLU A 134 9.37 -10.24 13.52
CA GLU A 134 10.77 -10.61 13.71
C GLU A 134 11.67 -10.13 12.56
N ILE A 135 11.39 -8.92 12.06
CA ILE A 135 12.17 -8.28 10.99
C ILE A 135 13.47 -7.76 11.60
N LYS A 136 14.60 -8.23 11.09
CA LYS A 136 15.94 -7.82 11.54
C LYS A 136 16.54 -6.86 10.52
N ASP A 137 17.84 -6.55 10.67
CA ASP A 137 18.54 -5.62 9.79
C ASP A 137 18.46 -6.02 8.30
N LYS A 138 18.47 -7.32 7.96
CA LYS A 138 18.37 -7.77 6.57
C LYS A 138 16.99 -7.45 5.97
N GLY A 139 15.90 -7.74 6.69
CA GLY A 139 14.55 -7.40 6.27
C GLY A 139 14.34 -5.89 6.20
N ALA A 140 14.93 -5.12 7.12
CA ALA A 140 14.90 -3.67 7.06
C ALA A 140 15.61 -3.13 5.80
N LEU A 141 16.77 -3.66 5.42
CA LEU A 141 17.45 -3.30 4.16
C LEU A 141 16.59 -3.62 2.93
N ILE A 142 15.84 -4.73 2.95
CA ILE A 142 14.92 -5.09 1.87
C ILE A 142 13.78 -4.06 1.76
N LEU A 143 13.21 -3.63 2.89
CA LEU A 143 12.17 -2.59 2.92
C LEU A 143 12.72 -1.23 2.48
N GLU A 144 13.95 -0.90 2.84
CA GLU A 144 14.61 0.31 2.34
C GLU A 144 14.71 0.29 0.81
N LYS A 145 15.21 -0.81 0.23
CA LYS A 145 15.28 -0.98 -1.22
C LYS A 145 13.91 -0.92 -1.89
N LEU A 146 12.87 -1.48 -1.24
CA LEU A 146 11.50 -1.35 -1.70
C LEU A 146 11.10 0.13 -1.82
N PHE A 147 11.25 0.91 -0.75
CA PHE A 147 10.76 2.29 -0.72
C PHE A 147 11.62 3.26 -1.54
N LEU A 148 12.83 2.88 -1.93
CA LEU A 148 13.58 3.60 -2.97
C LEU A 148 12.85 3.56 -4.33
N LYS A 149 12.11 2.48 -4.62
CA LYS A 149 11.43 2.27 -5.91
C LYS A 149 9.92 2.47 -5.84
N ASN A 150 9.28 2.00 -4.79
CA ASN A 150 7.84 2.15 -4.58
C ASN A 150 7.50 3.58 -4.16
N SER A 151 6.58 4.22 -4.88
CA SER A 151 6.10 5.58 -4.64
C SER A 151 4.71 5.67 -4.00
N THR A 152 4.11 4.53 -3.65
CA THR A 152 2.69 4.45 -3.31
C THR A 152 2.42 4.28 -1.83
N VAL A 153 3.26 3.55 -1.10
CA VAL A 153 3.13 3.41 0.35
C VAL A 153 3.51 4.73 1.03
N THR A 154 2.57 5.35 1.75
CA THR A 154 2.71 6.65 2.44
C THR A 154 2.72 6.52 3.96
N HIS A 155 2.39 5.33 4.48
CA HIS A 155 2.44 5.00 5.90
C HIS A 155 3.01 3.60 6.09
N ILE A 156 4.01 3.50 6.97
CA ILE A 156 4.55 2.23 7.42
C ILE A 156 4.63 2.20 8.95
N SER A 157 4.33 1.04 9.54
CA SER A 157 4.70 0.74 10.92
C SER A 157 5.64 -0.46 10.94
N LEU A 158 6.81 -0.28 11.55
CA LEU A 158 7.86 -1.29 11.64
C LEU A 158 7.88 -1.92 13.03
N PRO A 159 8.51 -3.09 13.21
CA PRO A 159 8.77 -3.67 14.51
C PRO A 159 9.48 -2.69 15.46
N GLY A 160 9.26 -2.86 16.76
CA GLY A 160 9.85 -2.00 17.79
C GLY A 160 11.38 -2.05 17.80
N ASN A 161 12.00 -1.04 18.41
CA ASN A 161 13.45 -0.75 18.44
C ASN A 161 14.38 -1.90 18.89
N ASN A 162 13.84 -3.03 19.37
CA ASN A 162 14.61 -4.17 19.86
C ASN A 162 14.87 -5.26 18.81
N THR A 163 14.23 -5.17 17.64
CA THR A 163 14.30 -6.22 16.58
C THR A 163 15.27 -5.83 15.47
N VAL A 164 15.24 -4.57 15.03
CA VAL A 164 16.19 -3.98 14.09
C VAL A 164 17.22 -3.20 14.90
N ALA A 165 18.47 -3.68 14.88
CA ALA A 165 19.57 -3.07 15.64
C ALA A 165 19.99 -1.73 15.00
N ASN A 166 19.95 -1.66 13.67
CA ASN A 166 20.38 -0.48 12.95
C ASN A 166 19.25 0.56 12.79
N LYS A 167 19.17 1.49 13.76
CA LYS A 167 18.22 2.60 13.77
C LYS A 167 18.35 3.54 12.56
N THR A 168 19.53 3.60 11.93
CA THR A 168 19.73 4.43 10.72
C THR A 168 18.88 3.90 9.57
N ILE A 169 18.81 2.58 9.38
CA ILE A 169 17.98 1.97 8.32
C ILE A 169 16.50 2.32 8.55
N ILE A 170 16.02 2.23 9.79
CA ILE A 170 14.65 2.61 10.15
C ILE A 170 14.39 4.09 9.81
N GLY A 171 15.29 4.99 10.20
CA GLY A 171 15.18 6.41 9.89
C GLY A 171 15.09 6.68 8.39
N ARG A 172 15.85 5.95 7.57
CA ARG A 172 15.82 6.07 6.10
C ARG A 172 14.53 5.54 5.50
N ILE A 173 14.04 4.38 5.95
CA ILE A 173 12.72 3.86 5.53
C ILE A 173 11.63 4.89 5.81
N LEU A 174 11.59 5.43 7.03
CA LEU A 174 10.61 6.44 7.41
C LEU A 174 10.73 7.71 6.55
N LEU A 175 11.95 8.17 6.27
CA LEU A 175 12.17 9.32 5.39
C LEU A 175 11.69 9.07 3.95
N LEU A 176 11.98 7.90 3.39
CA LEU A 176 11.53 7.51 2.04
C LEU A 176 10.00 7.46 1.94
N VAL A 177 9.34 6.90 2.96
CA VAL A 177 7.88 6.83 3.04
C VAL A 177 7.26 8.22 3.25
N THR A 178 7.93 9.11 4.01
CA THR A 178 7.52 10.52 4.11
C THR A 178 7.57 11.21 2.75
N LYS A 179 8.59 10.95 1.92
CA LYS A 179 8.64 11.49 0.55
C LYS A 179 7.50 10.98 -0.34
N ASN A 180 7.08 9.73 -0.17
CA ASN A 180 5.86 9.24 -0.84
C ASN A 180 4.61 9.99 -0.38
N ARG A 181 4.49 10.28 0.92
CA ARG A 181 3.36 11.03 1.48
C ARG A 181 3.29 12.46 0.93
N GLU A 182 4.41 13.17 0.95
CA GLU A 182 4.52 14.52 0.35
C GLU A 182 4.13 14.50 -1.13
N PHE A 183 4.55 13.47 -1.88
CA PHE A 183 4.18 13.30 -3.29
C PHE A 183 2.69 13.00 -3.49
N ASP A 184 2.08 12.15 -2.68
CA ASP A 184 0.65 11.81 -2.75
C ASP A 184 -0.23 13.03 -2.40
N GLU A 185 0.14 13.80 -1.38
CA GLU A 185 -0.49 15.09 -1.04
C GLU A 185 -0.41 16.06 -2.22
N LEU A 186 0.77 16.19 -2.84
CA LEU A 186 0.95 17.06 -4.00
C LEU A 186 0.11 16.61 -5.21
N CYS A 187 0.03 15.30 -5.46
CA CYS A 187 -0.84 14.74 -6.49
C CYS A 187 -2.33 14.96 -6.21
N SER A 188 -2.74 15.04 -4.94
CA SER A 188 -4.12 15.35 -4.57
C SER A 188 -4.51 16.77 -4.98
N TYR A 189 -3.60 17.74 -4.83
CA TYR A 189 -3.83 19.11 -5.31
C TYR A 189 -3.92 19.18 -6.83
N THR A 190 -3.11 18.43 -7.57
CA THR A 190 -3.15 18.47 -9.04
C THR A 190 -4.48 17.96 -9.63
N LYS A 191 -5.21 17.09 -8.92
CA LYS A 191 -6.52 16.56 -9.37
C LYS A 191 -7.62 17.62 -9.42
N ILE A 192 -7.51 18.66 -8.59
CA ILE A 192 -8.48 19.77 -8.50
C ILE A 192 -7.87 21.07 -9.04
N TRP A 193 -6.86 20.97 -9.90
CA TRP A 193 -6.31 22.11 -10.62
C TRP A 193 -7.27 22.50 -11.76
N PRO A 194 -7.52 23.80 -12.04
CA PRO A 194 -6.80 24.99 -11.60
C PRO A 194 -7.18 25.59 -10.23
N GLN A 195 -8.24 25.11 -9.59
CA GLN A 195 -8.73 25.66 -8.32
C GLN A 195 -7.66 25.60 -7.21
N SER A 196 -6.79 24.59 -7.26
CA SER A 196 -5.68 24.39 -6.33
C SER A 196 -4.37 25.14 -6.66
N HIS A 197 -4.35 26.02 -7.67
CA HIS A 197 -3.09 26.63 -8.13
C HIS A 197 -2.36 27.40 -7.02
N LYS A 198 -3.08 28.04 -6.10
CA LYS A 198 -2.48 28.83 -5.00
C LYS A 198 -1.83 27.96 -3.92
N GLN A 199 -2.25 26.70 -3.79
CA GLN A 199 -1.68 25.72 -2.85
C GLN A 199 -0.34 25.15 -3.36
N LEU A 200 -0.02 25.34 -4.65
CA LEU A 200 1.24 24.88 -5.21
C LEU A 200 2.42 25.70 -4.69
N SER A 201 3.55 25.02 -4.47
CA SER A 201 4.82 25.64 -4.11
C SER A 201 5.24 26.70 -5.14
N GLN A 202 6.12 27.63 -4.77
CA GLN A 202 6.58 28.66 -5.70
C GLN A 202 7.30 28.06 -6.93
N SER A 203 8.12 27.02 -6.74
CA SER A 203 8.81 26.34 -7.84
C SER A 203 7.81 25.66 -8.79
N THR A 204 6.82 24.95 -8.24
CA THR A 204 5.78 24.29 -9.04
C THR A 204 4.93 25.31 -9.81
N ARG A 205 4.60 26.46 -9.21
CA ARG A 205 3.86 27.53 -9.90
C ARG A 205 4.63 28.10 -11.09
N LYS A 206 5.92 28.37 -10.93
CA LYS A 206 6.78 28.81 -12.04
C LYS A 206 6.79 27.80 -13.20
N PHE A 207 6.89 26.51 -12.89
CA PHE A 207 6.80 25.45 -13.89
C PHE A 207 5.45 25.47 -14.65
N VAL A 208 4.33 25.68 -13.95
CA VAL A 208 3.02 25.83 -14.59
C VAL A 208 2.95 27.08 -15.48
N GLU A 209 3.51 28.20 -15.02
CA GLU A 209 3.56 29.46 -15.80
C GLU A 209 4.31 29.27 -17.12
N GLU A 210 5.43 28.55 -17.12
CA GLU A 210 6.19 28.20 -18.33
C GLU A 210 5.34 27.37 -19.31
N ILE A 211 4.63 26.36 -18.82
CA ILE A 211 3.73 25.54 -19.66
C ILE A 211 2.62 26.43 -20.25
N VAL A 212 2.01 27.29 -19.44
CA VAL A 212 0.94 28.21 -19.89
C VAL A 212 1.46 29.14 -20.98
N LEU A 213 2.70 29.66 -20.86
CA LEU A 213 3.33 30.47 -21.89
C LEU A 213 3.51 29.71 -23.21
N VAL A 214 3.92 28.45 -23.15
CA VAL A 214 4.02 27.58 -24.35
C VAL A 214 2.65 27.36 -24.98
N LEU A 215 1.65 27.01 -24.17
CA LEU A 215 0.29 26.70 -24.64
C LEU A 215 -0.42 27.89 -25.30
N LYS A 216 -0.07 29.15 -24.94
CA LYS A 216 -0.60 30.35 -25.61
C LYS A 216 -0.32 30.40 -27.11
N ASN A 217 0.69 29.67 -27.60
CA ASN A 217 1.03 29.62 -29.02
C ASN A 217 0.20 28.60 -29.82
N PHE A 218 -0.72 27.90 -29.17
CA PHE A 218 -1.55 26.86 -29.80
C PHE A 218 -3.03 27.17 -29.62
N TYR A 219 -3.83 26.91 -30.66
CA TYR A 219 -5.29 26.99 -30.59
C TYR A 219 -5.89 25.72 -29.98
N LEU A 220 -5.73 25.54 -28.66
CA LEU A 220 -6.27 24.41 -27.93
C LEU A 220 -7.47 24.82 -27.06
N PRO A 221 -8.53 24.00 -26.97
CA PRO A 221 -9.61 24.19 -25.99
C PRO A 221 -9.08 24.26 -24.55
N LYS A 222 -9.74 25.03 -23.68
CA LYS A 222 -9.31 25.22 -22.28
C LYS A 222 -9.18 23.90 -21.50
N ASP A 223 -10.10 22.97 -21.70
CA ASP A 223 -10.08 21.69 -20.99
C ASP A 223 -8.85 20.86 -21.37
N LEU A 224 -8.44 20.91 -22.64
CA LEU A 224 -7.25 20.22 -23.10
C LEU A 224 -5.96 20.87 -22.55
N GLN A 225 -5.92 22.20 -22.46
CA GLN A 225 -4.82 22.90 -21.80
C GLN A 225 -4.71 22.48 -20.33
N ILE A 226 -5.84 22.35 -19.63
CA ILE A 226 -5.89 21.90 -18.23
C ILE A 226 -5.33 20.48 -18.09
N LEU A 227 -5.75 19.55 -18.94
CA LEU A 227 -5.26 18.17 -18.93
C LEU A 227 -3.75 18.09 -19.19
N ILE A 228 -3.24 18.88 -20.14
CA ILE A 228 -1.79 18.95 -20.44
C ILE A 228 -1.03 19.45 -19.21
N ILE A 229 -1.50 20.50 -18.54
CA ILE A 229 -0.84 21.04 -17.34
C ILE A 229 -0.83 20.00 -16.22
N ILE A 230 -1.96 19.33 -15.96
CA ILE A 230 -2.05 18.27 -14.95
C ILE A 230 -1.08 17.13 -15.27
N PHE A 231 -0.99 16.72 -16.54
CA PHE A 231 -0.06 15.69 -16.98
C PHE A 231 1.41 16.10 -16.78
N CYS A 232 1.79 17.32 -17.20
CA CYS A 232 3.13 17.85 -17.00
C CYS A 232 3.49 17.97 -15.51
N LEU A 233 2.55 18.42 -14.67
CA LEU A 233 2.71 18.46 -13.21
C LEU A 233 2.98 17.07 -12.64
N HIS A 234 2.24 16.06 -13.08
CA HIS A 234 2.45 14.68 -12.65
C HIS A 234 3.85 14.16 -13.00
N ILE A 235 4.31 14.41 -14.24
CA ILE A 235 5.68 14.05 -14.67
C ILE A 235 6.71 14.77 -13.79
N HIS A 236 6.55 16.08 -13.62
CA HIS A 236 7.48 16.91 -12.86
C HIS A 236 7.63 16.44 -11.40
N HIS A 237 6.50 16.20 -10.71
CA HIS A 237 6.52 15.71 -9.33
C HIS A 237 7.12 14.31 -9.22
N THR A 238 6.89 13.44 -10.21
CA THR A 238 7.47 12.08 -10.24
C THR A 238 9.00 12.13 -10.36
N GLN A 239 9.51 13.02 -11.21
CA GLN A 239 10.96 13.25 -11.35
C GLN A 239 11.56 13.83 -10.06
N GLN A 240 10.89 14.78 -9.41
CA GLN A 240 11.33 15.32 -8.12
C GLN A 240 11.41 14.24 -7.04
N LEU A 241 10.37 13.40 -6.90
CA LEU A 241 10.36 12.30 -5.94
C LEU A 241 11.54 11.34 -6.18
N THR A 242 11.78 10.98 -7.44
CA THR A 242 12.88 10.07 -7.82
C THR A 242 14.24 10.68 -7.46
N THR A 243 14.42 11.98 -7.77
CA THR A 243 15.65 12.71 -7.44
C THR A 243 15.88 12.76 -5.92
N GLN A 244 14.86 13.13 -5.15
CA GLN A 244 14.94 13.18 -3.68
C GLN A 244 15.29 11.82 -3.07
N LYS A 245 14.72 10.73 -3.58
CA LYS A 245 15.06 9.39 -3.11
C LYS A 245 16.48 8.97 -3.46
N LEU A 246 16.97 9.34 -4.65
CA LEU A 246 18.37 9.11 -5.04
C LEU A 246 19.34 9.92 -4.16
N GLU A 247 19.01 11.17 -3.83
CA GLU A 247 19.81 11.98 -2.91
C GLU A 247 19.86 11.36 -1.51
N ILE A 248 18.73 10.87 -0.99
CA ILE A 248 18.68 10.12 0.27
C ILE A 248 19.59 8.88 0.17
N ASN A 249 19.47 8.10 -0.92
CA ASN A 249 20.31 6.93 -1.12
C ASN A 249 21.80 7.29 -1.16
N ASN A 250 22.19 8.32 -1.90
CA ASN A 250 23.60 8.71 -2.05
C ASN A 250 24.18 9.29 -0.76
N LYS A 251 23.40 10.10 -0.03
CA LYS A 251 23.83 10.71 1.23
C LYS A 251 24.12 9.68 2.33
N TYR A 252 23.45 8.53 2.29
CA TYR A 252 23.51 7.53 3.36
C TYR A 252 23.96 6.13 2.88
N GLY A 253 24.33 5.97 1.60
CA GLY A 253 24.45 4.69 0.91
C GLY A 253 25.87 4.18 0.63
N GLU A 254 26.92 4.82 1.15
CA GLU A 254 28.30 4.31 0.98
C GLU A 254 28.61 2.98 1.70
N THR A 255 27.63 2.31 2.30
CA THR A 255 27.82 0.98 2.90
C THR A 255 26.65 0.05 2.58
N PHE A 256 26.77 -0.72 1.49
CA PHE A 256 26.85 -2.19 1.47
C PHE A 256 26.41 -2.79 0.12
N MET A 257 27.28 -3.67 -0.38
CA MET A 257 27.20 -4.44 -1.62
C MET A 257 25.94 -5.31 -1.73
N HIS A 258 25.54 -5.53 -2.99
CA HIS A 258 24.88 -6.71 -3.53
C HIS A 258 24.10 -7.59 -2.53
N ILE A 259 22.78 -7.46 -2.56
CA ILE A 259 21.88 -8.56 -2.21
C ILE A 259 21.21 -8.92 -3.55
N PRO A 260 21.25 -10.18 -4.01
CA PRO A 260 20.79 -10.56 -5.35
C PRO A 260 19.32 -10.23 -5.57
N ASP A 261 19.00 -9.92 -6.83
CA ASP A 261 17.62 -9.74 -7.33
C ASP A 261 16.75 -11.00 -7.12
#